data_AF-A0A3C1LX95-F1
#
_entry.id   AF-A0A3C1LX95-F1
#
_cell.length_a   1.000
_cell.length_b   1.000
_cell.length_c   1.000
_cell.angle_alpha   90.00
_cell.angle_beta   90.00
_cell.angle_gamma   90.00
#
_symmetry.space_group_name_H-M   'P 1'
#
loop_
_entity.id
_entity.type
_entity.pdbx_description
1 polymer ?
#
loop_
_entity_poly.entity_id
_entity_poly.type
_entity_poly.pdbx_seq_one_letter_code
_entity_poly.pdbx_strand_id
1 'polypeptide(L)'
;MSIGKPLNKLFSLLFASAILALIIFSGIYLADLARNSPLITKSRIVSAIILENGLSKFNIFKNQSAIKLAVRYAEAYAEAAITFENVPRQDIKNFLPIVTLSGNDIEIQSFRFEGHELIIYGDAKDYGSIDNFAESLKDVSGFKNISAHYYTDIDNVNRFEIECS
;
A
#
# COMPACT_ATOMS: atom_id res chain seq x y z
N MET A 1 -8.07 -69.29 15.80
CA MET A 1 -7.05 -68.23 15.61
C MET A 1 -7.75 -66.99 15.06
N SER A 2 -7.69 -65.87 15.79
CA SER A 2 -8.45 -64.64 15.46
C SER A 2 -7.74 -63.82 14.37
N ILE A 3 -8.36 -63.75 13.19
CA ILE A 3 -7.89 -62.98 12.01
C ILE A 3 -8.17 -61.47 12.17
N GLY A 4 -8.87 -61.03 13.23
CA GLY A 4 -9.30 -59.63 13.41
C GLY A 4 -8.24 -58.65 13.93
N LYS A 5 -7.17 -59.13 14.57
CA LYS A 5 -6.11 -58.25 15.12
C LYS A 5 -5.23 -57.54 14.07
N PRO A 6 -4.79 -58.19 12.96
CA PRO A 6 -3.98 -57.51 11.94
C PRO A 6 -4.80 -56.53 11.09
N LEU A 7 -6.08 -56.82 10.82
CA LEU A 7 -6.95 -55.94 10.02
C LEU A 7 -7.21 -54.61 10.73
N ASN A 8 -7.48 -54.64 12.04
CA ASN A 8 -7.69 -53.42 12.83
C ASN A 8 -6.44 -52.54 12.91
N LYS A 9 -5.24 -53.13 12.94
CA LYS A 9 -3.99 -52.39 12.87
C LYS A 9 -3.81 -51.71 11.52
N LEU A 10 -4.13 -52.40 10.43
CA LEU A 10 -4.04 -51.84 9.08
C LEU A 10 -5.03 -50.69 8.87
N PHE A 11 -6.28 -50.85 9.33
CA PHE A 11 -7.29 -49.79 9.32
C PHE A 11 -6.87 -48.60 10.18
N SER A 12 -6.31 -48.82 11.38
CA SER A 12 -5.84 -47.72 12.23
C SER A 12 -4.66 -46.95 11.61
N LEU A 13 -3.77 -47.65 10.89
CA LEU A 13 -2.64 -47.04 10.18
C LEU A 13 -3.12 -46.20 9.00
N LEU A 14 -4.08 -46.71 8.22
CA LEU A 14 -4.70 -45.97 7.12
C LEU A 14 -5.42 -44.72 7.64
N PHE A 15 -6.20 -44.86 8.72
CA PHE A 15 -6.90 -43.74 9.33
C PHE A 15 -5.94 -42.68 9.88
N ALA A 16 -4.87 -43.10 10.58
CA ALA A 16 -3.84 -42.20 11.07
C ALA A 16 -3.11 -41.46 9.93
N SER A 17 -2.80 -42.17 8.83
CA SER A 17 -2.17 -41.57 7.65
C SER A 17 -3.08 -40.59 6.91
N ALA A 18 -4.38 -40.87 6.84
CA ALA A 18 -5.38 -39.98 6.23
C ALA A 18 -5.57 -38.70 7.06
N ILE A 19 -5.61 -38.82 8.40
CA ILE A 19 -5.66 -37.66 9.31
C ILE A 19 -4.39 -36.82 9.17
N LEU A 20 -3.22 -37.46 9.13
CA LEU A 20 -1.94 -36.76 8.95
C LEU A 20 -1.90 -36.03 7.60
N ALA A 21 -2.36 -36.66 6.52
CA ALA A 21 -2.45 -36.03 5.21
C ALA A 21 -3.40 -34.82 5.21
N LEU A 22 -4.54 -34.90 5.90
CA LEU A 22 -5.48 -33.79 6.09
C LEU A 22 -4.86 -32.62 6.87
N ILE A 23 -4.08 -32.91 7.91
CA ILE A 23 -3.37 -31.89 8.69
C ILE A 23 -2.31 -31.21 7.82
N ILE A 24 -1.55 -31.97 7.04
CA ILE A 24 -0.54 -31.42 6.13
C ILE A 24 -1.20 -30.57 5.03
N PHE A 25 -2.27 -31.07 4.39
CA PHE A 25 -2.98 -30.34 3.34
C PHE A 25 -3.63 -29.05 3.85
N SER A 26 -4.27 -29.10 5.02
CA SER A 26 -4.85 -27.89 5.64
C SER A 26 -3.77 -26.89 6.06
N GLY A 27 -2.62 -27.35 6.56
CA GLY A 27 -1.47 -26.51 6.84
C GLY A 27 -0.91 -25.82 5.59
N ILE A 28 -0.76 -26.56 4.48
CA ILE A 28 -0.32 -26.00 3.19
C ILE A 28 -1.34 -24.98 2.66
N TYR A 29 -2.63 -25.32 2.71
CA TYR A 29 -3.69 -24.44 2.24
C TYR A 29 -3.77 -23.14 3.06
N LEU A 30 -3.66 -23.22 4.39
CA LEU A 30 -3.62 -22.04 5.26
C LEU A 30 -2.35 -21.22 5.06
N ALA A 31 -1.21 -21.86 4.83
CA ALA A 31 0.04 -21.17 4.52
C ALA A 31 -0.05 -20.45 3.16
N ASP A 32 -0.72 -21.03 2.17
CA ASP A 32 -0.94 -20.41 0.86
C ASP A 32 -1.95 -19.25 0.94
N LEU A 33 -3.04 -19.41 1.70
CA LEU A 33 -3.98 -18.32 2.02
C LEU A 33 -3.32 -17.17 2.77
N ALA A 34 -2.43 -17.47 3.72
CA ALA A 34 -1.64 -16.46 4.41
C ALA A 34 -0.66 -15.79 3.44
N ARG A 35 0.07 -16.57 2.64
CA ARG A 35 1.07 -16.06 1.69
C ARG A 35 0.45 -15.17 0.60
N ASN A 36 -0.75 -15.51 0.15
CA ASN A 36 -1.51 -14.79 -0.86
C ASN A 36 -2.52 -13.80 -0.24
N SER A 37 -2.44 -13.58 1.07
CA SER A 37 -3.27 -12.59 1.73
C SER A 37 -2.94 -11.19 1.17
N PRO A 38 -3.96 -10.39 0.81
CA PRO A 38 -3.76 -9.00 0.38
C PRO A 38 -2.97 -8.18 1.41
N LEU A 39 -3.14 -8.47 2.70
CA LEU A 39 -2.43 -7.78 3.79
C LEU A 39 -0.91 -8.09 3.81
N ILE A 40 -0.54 -9.35 3.62
CA ILE A 40 0.87 -9.77 3.59
C ILE A 40 1.55 -9.27 2.30
N THR A 41 0.83 -9.29 1.19
CA THR A 41 1.28 -8.74 -0.09
C THR A 41 1.49 -7.22 0.02
N LYS A 42 0.52 -6.49 0.58
CA LYS A 42 0.61 -5.05 0.85
C LYS A 42 1.80 -4.72 1.77
N SER A 43 1.97 -5.44 2.87
CA SER A 43 3.11 -5.27 3.78
C SER A 43 4.47 -5.52 3.10
N ARG A 44 4.57 -6.53 2.23
CA ARG A 44 5.79 -6.81 1.47
C ARG A 44 6.10 -5.72 0.45
N ILE A 45 5.08 -5.24 -0.28
CA ILE A 45 5.24 -4.14 -1.24
C ILE A 45 5.68 -2.89 -0.50
N VAL A 46 5.02 -2.51 0.59
CA VAL A 46 5.41 -1.36 1.42
C VAL A 46 6.86 -1.49 1.92
N SER A 47 7.25 -2.66 2.41
CA SER A 47 8.61 -2.91 2.91
C SER A 47 9.65 -2.83 1.79
N ALA A 48 9.36 -3.40 0.62
CA ALA A 48 10.23 -3.35 -0.56
C ALA A 48 10.39 -1.90 -1.05
N ILE A 49 9.30 -1.13 -1.12
CA ILE A 49 9.30 0.27 -1.51
C ILE A 49 10.23 1.09 -0.59
N ILE A 50 10.09 0.90 0.72
CA ILE A 50 10.88 1.62 1.74
C ILE A 50 12.37 1.24 1.69
N LEU A 51 12.69 -0.04 1.52
CA LEU A 51 14.06 -0.55 1.56
C LEU A 51 14.82 -0.38 0.24
N GLU A 52 14.18 -0.65 -0.90
CA GLU A 52 14.85 -0.68 -2.22
C GLU A 52 15.03 0.71 -2.83
N ASN A 53 14.11 1.65 -2.60
CA ASN A 53 14.20 2.99 -3.18
C ASN A 53 15.08 3.94 -2.37
N GLY A 54 15.82 3.41 -1.40
CA GLY A 54 16.72 4.20 -0.58
C GLY A 54 16.01 5.28 0.21
N LEU A 55 14.70 5.17 0.45
CA LEU A 55 13.99 6.08 1.36
C LEU A 55 14.72 6.11 2.71
N SER A 56 15.20 4.95 3.18
CA SER A 56 16.06 4.80 4.37
C SER A 56 17.37 5.62 4.34
N LYS A 57 17.88 5.99 3.14
CA LYS A 57 19.06 6.84 2.96
C LYS A 57 18.71 8.33 3.01
N PHE A 58 17.47 8.70 2.73
CA PHE A 58 17.01 10.05 2.99
C PHE A 58 16.78 10.18 4.51
N ASN A 59 17.27 11.27 5.12
CA ASN A 59 17.06 11.57 6.56
C ASN A 59 15.57 11.69 6.97
N ILE A 60 14.63 11.38 6.06
CA ILE A 60 13.18 11.32 6.20
C ILE A 60 12.77 10.40 7.36
N PHE A 61 13.57 9.36 7.67
CA PHE A 61 13.32 8.45 8.80
C PHE A 61 13.54 9.07 10.18
N LYS A 62 13.97 10.33 10.27
CA LYS A 62 14.02 11.08 11.53
C LYS A 62 12.69 11.80 11.84
N ASN A 63 11.79 11.94 10.86
CA ASN A 63 10.52 12.62 11.02
C ASN A 63 9.36 11.60 10.95
N GLN A 64 8.69 11.37 12.08
CA GLN A 64 7.57 10.42 12.17
C GLN A 64 6.44 10.74 11.19
N SER A 65 6.17 12.01 10.91
CA SER A 65 5.13 12.42 9.96
C SER A 65 5.48 11.99 8.53
N ALA A 66 6.75 12.08 8.14
CA ALA A 66 7.19 11.69 6.81
C ALA A 66 7.21 10.16 6.63
N ILE A 67 7.48 9.40 7.71
CA ILE A 67 7.31 7.93 7.71
C ILE A 67 5.84 7.57 7.52
N LYS A 68 4.93 8.21 8.28
CA LYS A 68 3.48 7.96 8.17
C LYS A 68 2.99 8.23 6.75
N LEU A 69 3.49 9.29 6.12
CA LEU A 69 3.15 9.64 4.76
C LEU A 69 3.72 8.65 3.72
N ALA A 70 4.94 8.17 3.93
CA ALA A 70 5.55 7.12 3.10
C ALA A 70 4.76 5.81 3.14
N VAL A 71 4.30 5.42 4.33
CA VAL A 71 3.44 4.24 4.50
C VAL A 71 2.13 4.44 3.75
N ARG A 72 1.44 5.58 3.92
CA ARG A 72 0.19 5.89 3.19
C ARG A 72 0.37 5.82 1.67
N TYR A 73 1.46 6.37 1.13
CA TYR A 73 1.75 6.32 -0.30
C TYR A 73 1.98 4.88 -0.79
N ALA A 74 2.82 4.13 -0.06
CA ALA A 74 3.13 2.76 -0.41
C ALA A 74 1.91 1.83 -0.29
N GLU A 75 1.01 2.11 0.65
CA GLU A 75 -0.27 1.41 0.80
C GLU A 75 -1.19 1.64 -0.39
N ALA A 76 -1.31 2.89 -0.86
CA ALA A 76 -2.10 3.24 -2.04
C ALA A 76 -1.52 2.60 -3.31
N TYR A 77 -0.19 2.62 -3.46
CA TYR A 77 0.49 1.98 -4.58
C TYR A 77 0.29 0.47 -4.59
N ALA A 78 0.38 -0.18 -3.41
CA ALA A 78 0.15 -1.62 -3.29
C ALA A 78 -1.30 -2.00 -3.64
N GLU A 79 -2.26 -1.18 -3.23
CA GLU A 79 -3.68 -1.37 -3.58
C GLU A 79 -3.91 -1.21 -5.08
N ALA A 80 -3.27 -0.20 -5.69
CA ALA A 80 -3.26 -0.02 -7.13
C ALA A 80 -2.68 -1.26 -7.83
N ALA A 81 -1.57 -1.82 -7.33
CA ALA A 81 -0.89 -2.96 -7.93
C ALA A 81 -1.70 -4.26 -7.89
N ILE A 82 -2.59 -4.38 -6.90
CA ILE A 82 -3.53 -5.50 -6.81
C ILE A 82 -4.74 -5.26 -7.73
N THR A 83 -5.21 -4.02 -7.82
CA THR A 83 -6.45 -3.67 -8.53
C THR A 83 -6.24 -3.53 -10.03
N PHE A 84 -5.09 -3.00 -10.43
CA PHE A 84 -4.69 -2.74 -11.82
C PHE A 84 -3.48 -3.61 -12.15
N GLU A 85 -3.62 -4.54 -13.10
CA GLU A 85 -2.52 -5.40 -13.58
C GLU A 85 -1.29 -4.59 -14.05
N ASN A 86 -1.50 -3.33 -14.45
CA ASN A 86 -0.47 -2.40 -14.91
C ASN A 86 -0.62 -1.04 -14.21
N VAL A 87 -0.22 -0.94 -12.94
CA VAL A 87 0.07 0.38 -12.35
C VAL A 87 1.19 1.00 -13.16
N PRO A 88 1.07 2.27 -13.60
CA PRO A 88 2.19 2.89 -14.28
C PRO A 88 3.41 2.81 -13.38
N ARG A 89 4.58 2.56 -13.98
CA ARG A 89 5.89 2.80 -13.34
C ARG A 89 6.13 4.30 -13.10
N GLN A 90 5.10 5.07 -12.78
CA GLN A 90 5.27 6.36 -12.15
C GLN A 90 5.83 6.05 -10.78
N ASP A 91 7.16 6.02 -10.81
CA ASP A 91 8.04 5.43 -9.83
C ASP A 91 7.74 6.00 -8.45
N ILE A 92 8.05 5.22 -7.42
CA ILE A 92 8.24 5.68 -6.04
C ILE A 92 9.08 6.97 -5.95
N LYS A 93 9.85 7.30 -6.99
CA LYS A 93 10.54 8.58 -7.18
C LYS A 93 9.61 9.79 -7.10
N ASN A 94 8.34 9.68 -7.48
CA ASN A 94 7.34 10.75 -7.40
C ASN A 94 6.91 11.06 -5.95
N PHE A 95 7.13 10.13 -5.01
CA PHE A 95 6.85 10.35 -3.58
C PHE A 95 7.73 11.45 -2.98
N LEU A 96 9.03 11.46 -3.27
CA LEU A 96 9.97 12.41 -2.67
C LEU A 96 9.65 13.87 -2.99
N PRO A 97 9.35 14.24 -4.24
CA PRO A 97 8.86 15.58 -4.57
C PRO A 97 7.61 15.97 -3.79
N ILE A 98 6.61 15.08 -3.67
CA ILE A 98 5.39 15.35 -2.93
C ILE A 98 5.70 15.74 -1.48
N VAL A 99 6.52 14.94 -0.77
CA VAL A 99 6.91 15.22 0.62
C VAL A 99 7.73 16.50 0.75
N THR A 100 8.58 16.78 -0.23
CA THR A 100 9.44 17.97 -0.22
C THR A 100 8.62 19.24 -0.43
N LEU A 101 7.60 19.17 -1.30
CA LEU A 101 6.74 20.29 -1.66
C LEU A 101 5.61 20.52 -0.65
N SER A 102 5.21 19.50 0.13
CA SER A 102 4.08 19.61 1.07
C SER A 102 4.33 20.56 2.26
N GLY A 103 5.48 21.23 2.37
CA GLY A 103 5.68 22.37 3.27
C GLY A 103 5.17 22.21 4.72
N ASN A 104 4.85 23.33 5.37
CA ASN A 104 4.16 23.34 6.68
C ASN A 104 2.67 23.69 6.56
N ASP A 105 2.25 24.25 5.42
CA ASP A 105 0.89 24.74 5.20
C ASP A 105 -0.01 23.70 4.49
N ILE A 106 0.57 22.55 4.11
CA ILE A 106 -0.14 21.42 3.49
C ILE A 106 0.06 20.17 4.36
N GLU A 107 -1.05 19.52 4.73
CA GLU A 107 -1.04 18.22 5.39
C GLU A 107 -1.67 17.18 4.47
N ILE A 108 -0.86 16.23 3.98
CA ILE A 108 -1.37 15.16 3.12
C ILE A 108 -2.02 14.06 3.98
N GLN A 109 -3.30 13.83 3.73
CA GLN A 109 -4.09 12.85 4.46
C GLN A 109 -4.04 11.46 3.84
N SER A 110 -4.14 11.35 2.51
CA SER A 110 -4.11 10.07 1.84
C SER A 110 -3.73 10.18 0.36
N PHE A 111 -3.45 9.02 -0.22
CA PHE A 111 -3.20 8.86 -1.66
C PHE A 111 -4.17 7.81 -2.20
N ARG A 112 -4.55 7.96 -3.45
CA ARG A 112 -5.26 6.94 -4.22
C ARG A 112 -4.67 6.88 -5.62
N PHE A 113 -4.71 5.71 -6.23
CA PHE A 113 -4.45 5.59 -7.66
C PHE A 113 -5.75 5.17 -8.36
N GLU A 114 -6.11 5.89 -9.41
CA GLU A 114 -7.22 5.55 -10.31
C GLU A 114 -6.64 5.26 -11.69
N GLY A 115 -6.38 3.96 -11.96
CA GLY A 115 -5.66 3.54 -13.16
C GLY A 115 -4.23 4.06 -13.19
N HIS A 116 -3.98 5.09 -14.02
CA HIS A 116 -2.68 5.73 -14.15
C HIS A 116 -2.54 7.05 -13.40
N GLU A 117 -3.61 7.52 -12.78
CA GLU A 117 -3.66 8.82 -12.11
C GLU A 117 -3.39 8.65 -10.61
N LEU A 118 -2.51 9.49 -10.07
CA LEU A 118 -2.31 9.64 -8.63
C LEU A 118 -3.21 10.76 -8.13
N ILE A 119 -4.09 10.44 -7.20
CA ILE A 119 -4.92 11.41 -6.49
C ILE A 119 -4.33 11.64 -5.10
N ILE A 120 -4.05 12.90 -4.79
CA ILE A 120 -3.50 13.37 -3.51
C ILE A 120 -4.62 14.09 -2.75
N TYR A 121 -4.95 13.57 -1.58
CA TYR A 121 -5.91 14.19 -0.66
C TYR A 121 -5.18 14.83 0.50
N GLY A 122 -5.54 16.07 0.82
CA GLY A 122 -4.95 16.75 1.96
C GLY A 122 -5.78 17.91 2.46
N ASP A 123 -5.25 18.49 3.53
CA ASP A 123 -5.76 19.67 4.18
C ASP A 123 -4.74 20.79 4.01
N ALA A 124 -5.20 22.04 3.97
CA ALA A 124 -4.35 23.20 3.84
C ALA A 124 -4.77 24.31 4.78
N LYS A 125 -3.82 25.20 5.09
CA LYS A 125 -4.10 26.41 5.85
C LYS A 125 -5.03 27.37 5.09
N ASP A 126 -4.83 27.52 3.79
CA ASP A 126 -5.61 28.38 2.89
C ASP A 126 -5.55 27.87 1.44
N TYR A 127 -6.46 28.36 0.59
CA TYR A 127 -6.51 27.95 -0.82
C TYR A 127 -5.27 28.35 -1.62
N GLY A 128 -4.61 29.46 -1.27
CA GLY A 128 -3.38 29.89 -1.95
C GLY A 128 -2.22 28.91 -1.72
N SER A 129 -2.17 28.27 -0.55
CA SER A 129 -1.21 27.20 -0.25
C SER A 129 -1.44 25.98 -1.13
N ILE A 130 -2.70 25.66 -1.45
CA ILE A 130 -3.06 24.56 -2.35
C ILE A 130 -2.65 24.88 -3.78
N ASP A 131 -2.90 26.11 -4.24
CA ASP A 131 -2.50 26.57 -5.58
C ASP A 131 -0.99 26.49 -5.76
N ASN A 132 -0.22 27.01 -4.80
CA ASN A 132 1.25 26.96 -4.83
C ASN A 132 1.78 25.53 -4.83
N PHE A 133 1.15 24.63 -4.07
CA PHE A 133 1.52 23.22 -4.04
C PHE A 133 1.22 22.54 -5.38
N ALA A 134 0.04 22.74 -5.95
CA ALA A 134 -0.36 22.20 -7.25
C ALA A 134 0.52 22.75 -8.38
N GLU A 135 0.88 24.03 -8.35
CA GLU A 135 1.81 24.64 -9.31
C GLU A 135 3.21 24.04 -9.19
N SER A 136 3.73 23.90 -7.97
CA SER A 136 5.04 23.29 -7.74
C SER A 136 5.12 21.83 -8.20
N LEU A 137 4.02 21.09 -8.13
CA LEU A 137 3.95 19.73 -8.64
C LEU A 137 4.11 19.68 -10.17
N LYS A 138 3.70 20.74 -10.91
CA LYS A 138 3.84 20.80 -12.38
C LYS A 138 5.29 20.84 -12.83
N ASP A 139 6.19 21.31 -11.96
CA ASP A 139 7.63 21.40 -12.23
C ASP A 139 8.36 20.07 -11.98
N VAL A 140 7.69 19.08 -11.38
CA VAL A 140 8.29 17.77 -11.08
C VAL A 140 8.24 16.87 -12.30
N SER A 141 9.41 16.38 -12.74
CA SER A 141 9.48 15.39 -13.81
C SER A 141 8.82 14.08 -13.38
N GLY A 142 7.57 13.88 -13.78
CA GLY A 142 6.80 12.71 -13.37
C GLY A 142 5.32 12.97 -13.18
N PHE A 143 4.91 14.23 -13.04
CA PHE A 143 3.50 14.64 -13.03
C PHE A 143 3.15 15.40 -14.31
N LYS A 144 1.97 15.12 -14.85
CA LYS A 144 1.35 15.73 -16.01
C LYS A 144 -0.12 16.00 -15.70
N ASN A 145 -0.72 16.94 -16.42
CA ASN A 145 -2.14 17.32 -16.30
C ASN A 145 -2.61 17.43 -14.84
N ILE A 146 -2.05 18.38 -14.10
CA ILE A 146 -2.41 18.57 -12.69
C ILE A 146 -3.71 19.38 -12.58
N SER A 147 -4.73 18.77 -12.01
CA SER A 147 -5.99 19.40 -11.63
C SER A 147 -6.06 19.54 -10.11
N ALA A 148 -6.61 20.64 -9.61
CA ALA A 148 -6.82 20.87 -8.18
C ALA A 148 -8.29 21.19 -7.93
N HIS A 149 -8.88 20.47 -6.99
CA HIS A 149 -10.24 20.64 -6.53
C HIS A 149 -10.23 21.01 -5.06
N TYR A 150 -11.01 22.04 -4.70
CA TYR A 150 -11.04 22.62 -3.36
C TYR A 150 -12.43 22.47 -2.77
N TYR A 151 -12.49 22.16 -1.49
CA TYR A 151 -13.74 22.14 -0.75
C TYR A 151 -13.49 22.46 0.72
N THR A 152 -14.45 23.11 1.36
CA THR A 152 -14.44 23.33 2.81
C THR A 152 -15.35 22.30 3.44
N ASP A 153 -14.80 21.53 4.37
CA ASP A 153 -15.56 20.54 5.13
C ASP A 153 -16.30 21.17 6.30
N ILE A 154 -17.16 20.40 6.96
CA ILE A 154 -18.01 20.79 8.09
C ILE A 154 -17.19 21.38 9.25
N ASP A 155 -15.91 20.96 9.38
CA ASP A 155 -14.97 21.42 10.40
C ASP A 155 -14.26 22.74 10.05
N ASN A 156 -14.68 23.45 8.99
CA ASN A 156 -14.01 24.65 8.46
C ASN A 156 -12.54 24.43 8.07
N VAL A 157 -12.19 23.21 7.70
CA VAL A 157 -10.86 22.85 7.18
C VAL A 157 -10.88 22.99 5.66
N ASN A 158 -9.88 23.67 5.10
CA ASN A 158 -9.71 23.77 3.65
C ASN A 158 -9.11 22.47 3.15
N ARG A 159 -9.92 21.64 2.49
CA ARG A 159 -9.50 20.36 1.93
C ARG A 159 -9.25 20.49 0.45
N PHE A 160 -8.40 19.62 -0.05
CA PHE A 160 -8.12 19.51 -1.47
C PHE A 160 -8.02 18.08 -1.96
N GLU A 161 -8.25 17.97 -3.25
CA GLU A 161 -7.99 16.80 -4.07
C GLU A 161 -7.17 17.28 -5.28
N ILE A 162 -5.99 16.69 -5.48
CA ILE A 162 -5.14 16.99 -6.62
C ILE A 162 -4.96 15.71 -7.42
N GLU A 163 -5.33 15.74 -8.69
CA GLU A 163 -5.11 14.64 -9.62
C GLU A 163 -3.83 14.90 -10.42
N CYS A 164 -2.98 13.88 -10.51
CA CYS A 164 -1.72 13.91 -11.24
C CYS A 164 -1.66 12.72 -12.20
N SER A 165 -1.35 12.96 -13.48
CA SER A 165 -1.21 11.93 -14.52
C SER A 165 0.21 11.79 -15.08
#